data_AF-A0A439LK09-F1
#
_entry.id   AF-A0A439LK09-F1
#
_cell.length_a   1.000
_cell.length_b   1.000
_cell.length_c   1.000
_cell.angle_alpha   90.00
_cell.angle_beta   90.00
_cell.angle_gamma   90.00
#
_symmetry.space_group_name_H-M   'P 1'
#
loop_
_entity.id
_entity.type
_entity.pdbx_description
1 polymer ?
#
loop_
_entity_poly.entity_id
_entity_poly.type
_entity_poly.pdbx_seq_one_letter_code
_entity_poly.pdbx_strand_id
1 'polypeptide(L)'
;MAIRRGRGVAAINYPTGMNLGGDPTQALVHSTPTGNFMVTLSSVDLGQGMKQIMAQICAETIGVPTDRVVVDTADTDTGPHCMGTFASRGTHRAGNAVIQAAREARQVMLEVAAEELEVNASDLETDGQGNILVKGAPQRSISIFDVALSAHFKRGRSISGRGMFLIPRSYPEKETGAMKP
;
A
#
# COMPACT_ATOMS: atom_id res chain seq x y z
N MET A 1 53.71 -1.46 24.86
CA MET A 1 52.55 -2.10 25.55
C MET A 1 51.77 -2.91 24.53
N ALA A 2 51.34 -4.13 24.86
CA ALA A 2 50.58 -4.98 23.94
C ALA A 2 49.14 -4.49 23.79
N ILE A 3 48.68 -4.32 22.55
CA ILE A 3 47.29 -3.96 22.23
C ILE A 3 46.40 -5.17 22.53
N ARG A 4 45.39 -5.00 23.39
CA ARG A 4 44.36 -6.02 23.64
C ARG A 4 43.14 -5.71 22.77
N ARG A 5 42.57 -6.74 22.14
CA ARG A 5 41.33 -6.65 21.35
C ARG A 5 40.25 -7.49 22.02
N GLY A 6 39.02 -6.98 22.04
CA GLY A 6 37.83 -7.69 22.51
C GLY A 6 36.79 -7.85 21.40
N ARG A 7 35.96 -8.88 21.50
CA ARG A 7 34.76 -9.07 20.68
C ARG A 7 33.58 -9.34 21.61
N GLY A 8 32.43 -8.78 21.27
CA GLY A 8 31.16 -8.99 21.97
C GLY A 8 30.03 -9.20 20.97
N VAL A 9 28.97 -9.86 21.40
CA VAL A 9 27.75 -10.08 20.63
C VAL A 9 26.55 -9.71 21.51
N ALA A 10 25.51 -9.17 20.88
CA ALA A 10 24.21 -8.92 21.51
C ALA A 10 23.10 -9.26 20.51
N ALA A 11 21.92 -9.58 21.03
CA ALA A 11 20.70 -9.80 20.26
C ALA A 11 19.55 -9.01 20.89
N ILE A 12 18.61 -8.56 20.06
CA ILE A 12 17.42 -7.82 20.50
C ILE A 12 16.17 -8.36 19.80
N ASN A 13 15.06 -8.33 20.52
CA ASN A 13 13.72 -8.49 19.97
C ASN A 13 12.92 -7.22 20.31
N TYR A 14 12.22 -6.65 19.33
CA TYR A 14 11.44 -5.43 19.52
C TYR A 14 10.10 -5.55 18.77
N PRO A 15 8.95 -5.36 19.46
CA PRO A 15 7.64 -5.46 18.83
C PRO A 15 7.37 -4.30 17.88
N THR A 16 6.41 -4.48 16.97
CA THR A 16 5.98 -3.46 16.00
C THR A 16 4.56 -3.00 16.31
N GLY A 17 4.35 -1.69 16.47
CA GLY A 17 3.03 -1.13 16.83
C GLY A 17 2.90 -0.82 18.32
N MET A 18 1.74 -0.28 18.72
CA MET A 18 1.42 -0.13 20.13
C MET A 18 1.36 -1.49 20.81
N ASN A 19 1.98 -1.63 21.98
CA ASN A 19 2.04 -2.91 22.70
C ASN A 19 0.68 -3.57 22.89
N LEU A 20 -0.40 -2.80 23.10
CA LEU A 20 -1.74 -3.33 23.28
C LEU A 20 -2.54 -3.42 21.97
N GLY A 21 -1.97 -3.11 20.81
CA GLY A 21 -2.73 -2.80 19.60
C GLY A 21 -3.56 -1.52 19.76
N GLY A 22 -4.67 -1.44 19.01
CA GLY A 22 -5.56 -0.28 19.06
C GLY A 22 -5.04 0.95 18.30
N ASP A 23 -4.09 0.74 17.40
CA ASP A 23 -3.42 1.77 16.62
C ASP A 23 -3.83 1.69 15.14
N PRO A 24 -4.99 2.27 14.75
CA PRO A 24 -5.45 2.24 13.36
C PRO A 24 -4.63 3.16 12.44
N THR A 25 -4.56 2.78 11.17
CA THR A 25 -4.11 3.66 10.09
C THR A 25 -4.98 3.44 8.86
N GLN A 26 -5.31 4.53 8.18
CA GLN A 26 -6.04 4.54 6.92
C GLN A 26 -5.18 5.03 5.76
N ALA A 27 -5.57 4.65 4.55
CA ALA A 27 -4.99 5.13 3.30
C ALA A 27 -6.07 5.24 2.22
N LEU A 28 -5.88 6.18 1.30
CA LEU A 28 -6.66 6.34 0.08
C LEU A 28 -5.72 6.17 -1.11
N VAL A 29 -6.20 5.53 -2.17
CA VAL A 29 -5.47 5.40 -3.44
C VAL A 29 -6.41 5.77 -4.58
N HIS A 30 -5.96 6.59 -5.51
CA HIS A 30 -6.70 6.88 -6.74
C HIS A 30 -5.77 7.09 -7.92
N SER A 31 -6.23 6.82 -9.13
CA SER A 31 -5.48 7.13 -10.34
C SER A 31 -5.75 8.57 -10.81
N THR A 32 -4.73 9.16 -11.42
CA THR A 32 -4.88 10.28 -12.34
C THR A 32 -5.53 9.81 -13.65
N PRO A 33 -6.05 10.71 -14.50
CA PRO A 33 -6.58 10.36 -15.81
C PRO A 33 -5.57 9.68 -16.75
N THR A 34 -4.27 9.87 -16.49
CA THR A 34 -3.16 9.31 -17.29
C THR A 34 -2.53 8.05 -16.68
N GLY A 35 -3.17 7.43 -15.67
CA GLY A 35 -2.73 6.14 -15.13
C GLY A 35 -1.53 6.18 -14.16
N ASN A 36 -1.15 7.36 -13.66
CA ASN A 36 -0.33 7.46 -12.44
C ASN A 36 -1.24 7.34 -11.22
N PHE A 37 -0.72 6.91 -10.07
CA PHE A 37 -1.48 6.70 -8.84
C PHE A 37 -1.03 7.64 -7.73
N MET A 38 -2.00 8.18 -7.00
CA MET A 38 -1.79 8.98 -5.81
C MET A 38 -2.18 8.14 -4.59
N VAL A 39 -1.28 8.09 -3.61
CA VAL A 39 -1.54 7.54 -2.27
C VAL A 39 -1.66 8.71 -1.30
N THR A 40 -2.76 8.79 -0.58
CA THR A 40 -2.95 9.80 0.48
C THR A 40 -3.07 9.10 1.84
N LEU A 41 -2.24 9.50 2.80
CA LEU A 41 -2.21 8.94 4.16
C LEU A 41 -1.66 9.96 5.16
N SER A 42 -1.97 9.82 6.44
CA SER A 42 -1.51 10.78 7.48
C SER A 42 -0.27 10.35 8.28
N SER A 43 0.40 9.26 7.87
CA SER A 43 1.66 8.85 8.49
C SER A 43 2.82 9.71 8.01
N VAL A 44 3.44 10.46 8.91
CA VAL A 44 4.53 11.40 8.60
C VAL A 44 5.84 10.68 8.29
N ASP A 45 6.49 11.08 7.19
CA ASP A 45 7.88 10.75 6.90
C ASP A 45 8.82 11.72 7.61
N LEU A 46 9.66 11.21 8.50
CA LEU A 46 10.65 11.93 9.29
C LEU A 46 12.08 11.67 8.79
N GLY A 47 12.24 10.99 7.65
CA GLY A 47 13.52 10.58 7.08
C GLY A 47 13.76 9.06 7.12
N GLN A 48 12.82 8.28 7.67
CA GLN A 48 12.89 6.82 7.67
C GLN A 48 12.58 6.19 6.30
N GLY A 49 12.15 6.99 5.31
CA GLY A 49 11.82 6.53 3.96
C GLY A 49 10.38 6.04 3.82
N MET A 50 9.46 6.59 4.61
CA MET A 50 8.05 6.17 4.60
C MET A 50 7.38 6.43 3.24
N LYS A 51 7.62 7.58 2.62
CA LYS A 51 7.06 7.84 1.27
C LYS A 51 7.52 6.81 0.26
N GLN A 52 8.81 6.47 0.30
CA GLN A 52 9.40 5.50 -0.64
C GLN A 52 8.80 4.11 -0.48
N ILE A 53 8.72 3.60 0.75
CA ILE A 53 8.19 2.25 0.97
C ILE A 53 6.69 2.17 0.68
N MET A 54 5.91 3.24 0.94
CA MET A 54 4.48 3.27 0.58
C MET A 54 4.27 3.31 -0.93
N ALA A 55 5.11 4.04 -1.66
CA ALA A 55 5.10 4.04 -3.12
C ALA A 55 5.39 2.63 -3.67
N GLN A 56 6.40 1.94 -3.15
CA GLN A 56 6.75 0.58 -3.55
C GLN A 56 5.62 -0.42 -3.25
N ILE A 57 5.04 -0.37 -2.06
CA ILE A 57 3.93 -1.24 -1.65
C ILE A 57 2.71 -1.03 -2.56
N CYS A 58 2.35 0.23 -2.84
CA CYS A 58 1.25 0.55 -3.74
C CYS A 58 1.53 0.06 -5.16
N ALA A 59 2.72 0.37 -5.69
CA ALA A 59 3.15 0.01 -7.03
C ALA A 59 3.13 -1.51 -7.26
N GLU A 60 3.69 -2.28 -6.33
CA GLU A 60 3.66 -3.75 -6.34
C GLU A 60 2.21 -4.26 -6.29
N THR A 61 1.39 -3.69 -5.41
CA THR A 61 0.00 -4.15 -5.24
C THR A 61 -0.84 -3.88 -6.48
N ILE A 62 -0.64 -2.74 -7.16
CA ILE A 62 -1.33 -2.37 -8.39
C ILE A 62 -0.76 -3.14 -9.59
N GLY A 63 0.56 -3.31 -9.64
CA GLY A 63 1.30 -3.87 -10.77
C GLY A 63 1.82 -2.81 -11.74
N VAL A 64 2.43 -1.75 -11.22
CA VAL A 64 3.05 -0.66 -12.00
C VAL A 64 4.48 -0.38 -11.53
N PRO A 65 5.31 0.30 -12.34
CA PRO A 65 6.57 0.84 -11.87
C PRO A 65 6.38 1.82 -10.69
N THR A 66 7.35 1.88 -9.76
CA THR A 66 7.24 2.73 -8.57
C THR A 66 7.17 4.23 -8.89
N ASP A 67 7.78 4.68 -9.98
CA ASP A 67 7.75 6.09 -10.42
C ASP A 67 6.36 6.55 -10.91
N ARG A 68 5.42 5.62 -11.12
CA ARG A 68 4.01 5.89 -11.39
C ARG A 68 3.21 6.19 -10.13
N VAL A 69 3.80 6.06 -8.95
CA VAL A 69 3.13 6.29 -7.67
C VAL A 69 3.69 7.52 -6.97
N VAL A 70 2.79 8.45 -6.64
CA VAL A 70 3.09 9.62 -5.79
C VAL A 70 2.44 9.41 -4.44
N VAL A 71 3.16 9.76 -3.37
CA VAL A 71 2.66 9.66 -1.99
C VAL A 71 2.54 11.05 -1.40
N ASP A 72 1.31 11.43 -1.11
CA ASP A 72 0.98 12.63 -0.37
C ASP A 72 0.68 12.30 1.10
N THR A 73 1.26 13.10 2.00
CA THR A 73 1.18 12.81 3.43
C THR A 73 1.40 14.02 4.31
N ALA A 74 1.02 13.88 5.58
CA ALA A 74 1.13 14.88 6.64
C ALA A 74 0.23 16.11 6.46
N ASP A 75 -0.91 15.92 5.80
CA ASP A 75 -1.98 16.91 5.68
C ASP A 75 -3.27 16.34 6.27
N THR A 76 -3.80 16.98 7.32
CA THR A 76 -5.03 16.56 8.00
C THR A 76 -6.30 17.01 7.29
N ASP A 77 -6.21 17.98 6.37
CA ASP A 77 -7.36 18.45 5.60
C ASP A 77 -7.71 17.46 4.49
N THR A 78 -6.71 16.73 3.97
CA THR A 78 -6.84 15.81 2.84
C THR A 78 -6.57 14.34 3.19
N GLY A 79 -5.78 14.08 4.24
CA GLY A 79 -5.37 12.75 4.63
C GLY A 79 -6.34 12.00 5.55
N PRO A 80 -6.54 10.69 5.35
CA PRO A 80 -7.37 9.88 6.23
C PRO A 80 -6.67 9.61 7.58
N HIS A 81 -7.41 9.12 8.58
CA HIS A 81 -6.90 9.02 9.95
C HIS A 81 -5.64 8.14 10.08
N CYS A 82 -4.67 8.60 10.88
CA CYS A 82 -3.54 7.81 11.34
C CYS A 82 -3.25 8.13 12.80
N MET A 83 -2.95 7.10 13.60
CA MET A 83 -2.54 7.28 15.00
C MET A 83 -1.20 8.04 15.15
N GLY A 84 -0.37 8.05 14.10
CA GLY A 84 0.92 8.74 14.06
C GLY A 84 2.11 7.84 13.74
N THR A 85 3.27 8.47 13.61
CA THR A 85 4.55 7.83 13.27
C THR A 85 5.36 7.56 14.54
N PHE A 86 5.21 6.36 15.12
CA PHE A 86 5.89 5.92 16.34
C PHE A 86 5.93 4.37 16.40
N ALA A 87 6.58 3.79 17.41
CA ALA A 87 6.60 2.33 17.68
C ALA A 87 6.95 1.43 16.48
N SER A 88 7.82 1.91 15.58
CA SER A 88 8.22 1.20 14.35
C SER A 88 7.04 0.72 13.48
N ARG A 89 5.85 1.30 13.66
CA ARG A 89 4.59 0.78 13.11
C ARG A 89 4.36 1.15 11.65
N GLY A 90 5.05 2.18 11.17
CA GLY A 90 4.76 2.87 9.91
C GLY A 90 4.59 1.91 8.72
N THR A 91 5.64 1.15 8.41
CA THR A 91 5.62 0.18 7.30
C THR A 91 4.51 -0.86 7.48
N HIS A 92 4.35 -1.38 8.69
CA HIS A 92 3.40 -2.46 8.94
C HIS A 92 1.94 -1.97 8.91
N ARG A 93 1.59 -0.88 9.59
CA ARG A 93 0.23 -0.36 9.67
C ARG A 93 -0.18 0.38 8.41
N ALA A 94 0.58 1.39 8.01
CA ALA A 94 0.28 2.17 6.82
C ALA A 94 0.45 1.32 5.55
N GLY A 95 1.45 0.43 5.51
CA GLY A 95 1.64 -0.46 4.36
C GLY A 95 0.45 -1.39 4.14
N ASN A 96 -0.07 -2.02 5.19
CA ASN A 96 -1.29 -2.85 5.05
C ASN A 96 -2.53 -2.03 4.67
N ALA A 97 -2.66 -0.80 5.17
CA ALA A 97 -3.74 0.09 4.75
C ALA A 97 -3.61 0.45 3.25
N VAL A 98 -2.40 0.75 2.77
CA VAL A 98 -2.12 1.00 1.35
C VAL A 98 -2.39 -0.23 0.49
N ILE A 99 -2.00 -1.44 0.93
CA ILE A 99 -2.31 -2.70 0.23
C ILE A 99 -3.82 -2.84 0.03
N GLN A 100 -4.61 -2.59 1.07
CA GLN A 100 -6.06 -2.71 0.97
C GLN A 100 -6.66 -1.70 -0.01
N ALA A 101 -6.26 -0.43 0.09
CA ALA A 101 -6.71 0.63 -0.82
C ALA A 101 -6.29 0.36 -2.27
N ALA A 102 -5.04 -0.06 -2.48
CA ALA A 102 -4.50 -0.39 -3.79
C ALA A 102 -5.17 -1.61 -4.42
N ARG A 103 -5.55 -2.63 -3.62
CA ARG A 103 -6.32 -3.78 -4.12
C ARG A 103 -7.71 -3.38 -4.62
N GLU A 104 -8.40 -2.51 -3.89
CA GLU A 104 -9.71 -2.00 -4.33
C GLU A 104 -9.57 -1.17 -5.61
N ALA A 105 -8.58 -0.26 -5.68
CA ALA A 105 -8.30 0.49 -6.91
C ALA A 105 -7.93 -0.43 -8.10
N ARG A 106 -7.10 -1.45 -7.86
CA ARG A 106 -6.71 -2.44 -8.88
C ARG A 106 -7.91 -3.23 -9.38
N GLN A 107 -8.84 -3.59 -8.51
CA GLN A 107 -10.06 -4.29 -8.91
C GLN A 107 -10.86 -3.47 -9.92
N VAL A 108 -11.07 -2.17 -9.64
CA VAL A 108 -11.74 -1.26 -10.58
C VAL A 108 -10.97 -1.15 -11.90
N MET A 109 -9.63 -1.03 -11.83
CA MET A 109 -8.78 -0.96 -13.02
C MET A 109 -8.91 -2.20 -13.90
N LEU A 110 -8.88 -3.41 -13.31
CA LEU A 110 -9.00 -4.65 -14.05
C LEU A 110 -10.40 -4.85 -14.65
N GLU A 111 -11.45 -4.39 -13.97
CA GLU A 111 -12.80 -4.41 -14.53
C GLU A 111 -12.92 -3.53 -15.77
N VAL A 112 -12.36 -2.32 -15.75
CA VAL A 112 -12.34 -1.44 -16.93
C VAL A 112 -11.52 -2.08 -18.07
N ALA A 113 -10.36 -2.66 -17.76
CA ALA A 113 -9.55 -3.35 -18.75
C ALA A 113 -10.28 -4.57 -19.36
N ALA A 114 -11.03 -5.31 -18.55
CA ALA A 114 -11.85 -6.43 -18.97
C ALA A 114 -12.95 -6.01 -19.94
N GLU A 115 -13.58 -4.85 -19.69
CA GLU A 115 -14.57 -4.26 -20.59
C GLU A 115 -13.97 -3.79 -21.93
N GLU A 116 -12.74 -3.25 -21.95
CA GLU A 116 -12.07 -2.85 -23.19
C GLU A 116 -11.53 -4.04 -24.00
N LEU A 117 -11.11 -5.12 -23.31
CA LEU A 117 -10.54 -6.31 -23.95
C LEU A 117 -11.58 -7.40 -24.23
N GLU A 118 -12.82 -7.24 -23.77
CA GLU A 118 -13.91 -8.22 -23.86
C GLU A 118 -13.52 -9.59 -23.28
N VAL A 119 -13.02 -9.59 -22.04
CA VAL A 119 -12.63 -10.79 -21.29
C VAL A 119 -13.13 -10.72 -19.84
N ASN A 120 -12.94 -11.78 -19.05
CA ASN A 120 -13.20 -11.69 -17.61
C ASN A 120 -12.02 -11.00 -16.90
N ALA A 121 -12.30 -10.17 -15.90
CA ALA A 121 -11.26 -9.51 -15.11
C ALA A 121 -10.33 -10.51 -14.36
N SER A 122 -10.83 -11.72 -14.04
CA SER A 122 -10.03 -12.80 -13.44
C SER A 122 -8.92 -13.32 -14.36
N ASP A 123 -9.09 -13.14 -15.67
CA ASP A 123 -8.16 -13.62 -16.71
C ASP A 123 -7.10 -12.56 -17.03
N LEU A 124 -7.12 -11.43 -16.32
CA LEU A 124 -6.17 -10.34 -16.50
C LEU A 124 -5.08 -10.36 -15.43
N GLU A 125 -3.89 -9.94 -15.84
CA GLU A 125 -2.78 -9.64 -14.96
C GLU A 125 -2.01 -8.42 -15.43
N THR A 126 -1.27 -7.82 -14.51
CA THR A 126 -0.43 -6.64 -14.75
C THR A 126 1.01 -7.09 -14.95
N ASP A 127 1.71 -6.54 -15.94
CA ASP A 127 3.11 -6.89 -16.21
C ASP A 127 4.13 -6.21 -15.27
N GLY A 128 3.68 -5.27 -14.42
CA GLY A 128 4.56 -4.46 -13.58
C GLY A 128 5.29 -3.34 -14.33
N GLN A 129 5.09 -3.21 -15.65
CA GLN A 129 5.76 -2.25 -16.54
C GLN A 129 4.80 -1.22 -17.13
N GLY A 130 3.49 -1.37 -16.92
CA GLY A 130 2.48 -0.40 -17.32
C GLY A 130 1.38 -0.96 -18.21
N ASN A 131 1.31 -2.28 -18.40
CA ASN A 131 0.28 -2.93 -19.21
C ASN A 131 -0.51 -3.97 -18.41
N ILE A 132 -1.73 -4.20 -18.88
CA ILE A 132 -2.62 -5.27 -18.44
C ILE A 132 -2.78 -6.24 -19.60
N LEU A 133 -2.58 -7.52 -19.33
CA LEU A 133 -2.53 -8.57 -20.33
C LEU A 133 -3.43 -9.75 -19.97
N VAL A 134 -3.92 -10.43 -21.00
CA VAL A 134 -4.72 -11.65 -20.84
C VAL A 134 -3.79 -12.82 -20.56
N LYS A 135 -4.05 -13.55 -19.47
CA LYS A 135 -3.29 -14.74 -19.07
C LYS A 135 -3.27 -15.77 -20.21
N GLY A 136 -2.07 -16.22 -20.59
CA GLY A 136 -1.87 -17.17 -21.68
C GLY A 136 -2.00 -16.57 -23.10
N ALA A 137 -2.33 -15.29 -23.24
CA ALA A 137 -2.39 -14.58 -24.52
C ALA A 137 -1.81 -13.15 -24.39
N PRO A 138 -0.51 -12.99 -24.08
CA PRO A 138 0.10 -11.69 -23.79
C PRO A 138 0.02 -10.67 -24.94
N GLN A 139 -0.16 -11.14 -26.18
CA GLN A 139 -0.45 -10.29 -27.34
C GLN A 139 -1.78 -9.55 -27.25
N ARG A 140 -2.70 -10.01 -26.39
CA ARG A 140 -3.92 -9.28 -26.01
C ARG A 140 -3.61 -8.50 -24.74
N SER A 141 -3.31 -7.22 -24.91
CA SER A 141 -2.97 -6.33 -23.82
C SER A 141 -3.52 -4.92 -24.07
N ILE A 142 -3.58 -4.15 -22.99
CA ILE A 142 -3.96 -2.74 -23.00
C ILE A 142 -3.06 -1.99 -22.01
N SER A 143 -2.66 -0.76 -22.34
CA SER A 143 -1.86 0.04 -21.43
C SER A 143 -2.71 0.54 -20.26
N ILE A 144 -2.10 0.71 -19.08
CA ILE A 144 -2.78 1.30 -17.91
C ILE A 144 -3.18 2.76 -18.19
N PHE A 145 -2.45 3.45 -19.06
CA PHE A 145 -2.81 4.78 -19.55
C PHE A 145 -4.16 4.76 -20.28
N ASP A 146 -4.35 3.84 -21.22
CA ASP A 146 -5.60 3.71 -21.99
C ASP A 146 -6.77 3.26 -21.11
N VAL A 147 -6.49 2.37 -20.14
CA VAL A 147 -7.49 1.95 -19.15
C VAL A 147 -7.92 3.12 -18.26
N ALA A 148 -6.99 3.94 -17.79
CA ALA A 148 -7.31 5.12 -17.01
C ALA A 148 -8.12 6.14 -17.83
N LEU A 149 -7.78 6.37 -19.10
CA LEU A 149 -8.57 7.21 -19.99
C LEU A 149 -9.97 6.64 -20.22
N SER A 150 -10.09 5.34 -20.48
CA SER A 150 -11.41 4.70 -20.65
C SER A 150 -12.25 4.84 -19.39
N ALA A 151 -11.67 4.56 -18.21
CA ALA A 151 -12.34 4.69 -16.94
C ALA A 151 -12.95 6.09 -16.77
N HIS A 152 -12.15 7.14 -16.95
CA HIS A 152 -12.59 8.52 -16.71
C HIS A 152 -13.54 9.03 -17.78
N PHE A 153 -13.21 8.84 -19.06
CA PHE A 153 -13.87 9.55 -20.16
C PHE A 153 -14.89 8.73 -20.94
N LYS A 154 -14.80 7.39 -20.91
CA LYS A 154 -15.78 6.51 -21.56
C LYS A 154 -16.77 5.93 -20.55
N ARG A 155 -16.28 5.51 -19.38
CA ARG A 155 -17.07 4.74 -18.39
C ARG A 155 -17.56 5.57 -17.21
N GLY A 156 -17.02 6.77 -16.99
CA GLY A 156 -17.38 7.61 -15.83
C GLY A 156 -17.04 6.97 -14.48
N ARG A 157 -15.98 6.15 -14.43
CA ARG A 157 -15.51 5.42 -13.25
C ARG A 157 -14.23 6.03 -12.70
N SER A 158 -14.16 6.16 -11.38
CA SER A 158 -12.92 6.49 -10.66
C SER A 158 -12.18 5.20 -10.33
N ILE A 159 -10.92 5.07 -10.79
CA ILE A 159 -10.01 4.01 -10.33
C ILE A 159 -9.49 4.44 -8.96
N SER A 160 -10.17 4.00 -7.91
CA SER A 160 -9.87 4.40 -6.53
C SER A 160 -10.20 3.31 -5.52
N GLY A 161 -9.59 3.39 -4.35
CA GLY A 161 -9.83 2.49 -3.24
C GLY A 161 -9.45 3.09 -1.91
N ARG A 162 -9.98 2.48 -0.84
CA ARG A 162 -9.79 2.89 0.55
C ARG A 162 -9.32 1.70 1.39
N GLY A 163 -8.49 1.99 2.37
CA GLY A 163 -7.92 0.97 3.24
C GLY A 163 -7.85 1.44 4.67
N MET A 164 -8.05 0.50 5.59
CA MET A 164 -7.87 0.68 7.02
C MET A 164 -7.28 -0.58 7.61
N PHE A 165 -6.15 -0.43 8.28
CA PHE A 165 -5.54 -1.53 9.02
C PHE A 165 -5.52 -1.21 10.52
N LEU A 166 -6.03 -2.17 11.30
CA LEU A 166 -6.11 -2.10 12.75
C LEU A 166 -5.74 -3.46 13.31
N ILE A 167 -4.79 -3.50 14.24
CA ILE A 167 -4.69 -4.64 15.16
C ILE A 167 -5.61 -4.36 16.35
N PRO A 168 -6.61 -5.22 16.59
CA PRO A 168 -7.52 -5.06 17.71
C PRO A 168 -6.77 -4.96 19.02
N ARG A 169 -7.34 -4.19 19.95
CA ARG A 169 -6.70 -4.02 21.25
C ARG A 169 -6.71 -5.35 22.01
N SER A 170 -5.54 -5.80 22.46
CA SER A 170 -5.40 -6.97 23.34
C SER A 170 -4.94 -6.51 24.71
N TYR A 171 -5.76 -6.76 25.73
CA TYR A 171 -5.39 -6.49 27.11
C TYR A 171 -4.69 -7.72 27.69
N PRO A 172 -3.63 -7.53 28.50
CA PRO A 172 -2.99 -8.65 29.19
C PRO A 172 -3.98 -9.29 30.16
N GLU A 173 -3.98 -10.62 30.19
CA GLU A 173 -4.63 -11.40 31.24
C GLU A 173 -4.05 -11.00 32.60
N LYS A 174 -4.91 -10.73 33.59
CA LYS A 174 -4.49 -10.14 34.87
C LYS A 174 -3.55 -11.06 35.65
N GLU A 175 -3.81 -12.36 35.59
CA GLU A 175 -3.12 -13.37 36.39
C GLU A 175 -1.82 -13.84 35.73
N THR A 176 -1.80 -13.95 34.40
CA THR A 176 -0.68 -14.54 33.64
C THR A 176 0.18 -13.50 32.94
N GLY A 177 -0.33 -12.29 32.72
CA GLY A 177 0.28 -11.28 31.85
C GLY A 177 0.28 -11.66 30.37
N ALA A 178 -0.36 -12.78 29.99
CA ALA A 178 -0.41 -13.24 28.62
C ALA A 178 -1.23 -12.27 27.75
N MET A 179 -0.75 -12.02 26.54
CA MET A 179 -1.42 -11.15 25.57
C MET A 179 -1.17 -11.65 24.15
N LYS A 180 -2.11 -11.35 23.24
CA LYS A 180 -1.85 -11.58 21.81
C LYS A 180 -0.94 -10.46 21.31
N PRO A 181 0.22 -10.80 20.72
CA PRO A 181 1.12 -9.80 20.14
C PRO A 181 0.49 -9.06 18.96
#